data_AF-A0A536JJ95-F1
#
_entry.id   AF-A0A536JJ95-F1
#
_cell.length_a   1.000
_cell.length_b   1.000
_cell.length_c   1.000
_cell.angle_alpha   90.00
_cell.angle_beta   90.00
_cell.angle_gamma   90.00
#
_symmetry.space_group_name_H-M   'P 1'
#
loop_
_entity.id
_entity.type
_entity.pdbx_description
1 polymer ?
#
loop_
_entity_poly.entity_id
_entity_poly.type
_entity_poly.pdbx_seq_one_letter_code
_entity_poly.pdbx_strand_id
1 'polypeptide(L)'
;MEPDCPYSALRLYLGCLGDPERERWPLSVVTTDLTEPGVRRALRDGQYGRCVYACDNDVADHQVVTIEFEGGVTGTLTMSAFTPVGRRRTRIMGSRGFLEGDGNRLTITDFVTGEVESFDTGADARDGHDGGDFGVMGAFLDAVSIGDWSLVRSGPRESLESHLMAFAAERSRLTGLPVTVWD
;
A
#
# COMPACT_ATOMS: atom_id res chain seq x y z
N MET A 1 -19.42 23.29 9.66
CA MET A 1 -18.26 23.92 9.00
C MET A 1 -17.01 23.32 9.61
N GLU A 2 -16.09 22.88 8.76
CA GLU A 2 -14.90 22.09 9.11
C GLU A 2 -13.58 22.81 8.69
N PRO A 3 -13.45 24.14 8.85
CA PRO A 3 -12.35 24.93 8.26
C PRO A 3 -10.96 24.48 8.72
N ASP A 4 -10.87 24.01 9.98
CA ASP A 4 -9.61 23.55 10.59
C ASP A 4 -9.47 22.02 10.56
N CYS A 5 -10.43 21.29 9.96
CA CYS A 5 -10.36 19.83 9.90
C CYS A 5 -9.26 19.39 8.91
N PRO A 6 -8.25 18.60 9.34
CA PRO A 6 -7.21 18.11 8.44
C PRO A 6 -7.79 17.23 7.31
N TYR A 7 -8.91 16.56 7.56
CA TYR A 7 -9.58 15.61 6.65
C TYR A 7 -10.90 16.14 6.08
N SER A 8 -11.05 17.46 5.91
CA SER A 8 -12.23 18.02 5.24
C SER A 8 -12.36 17.45 3.83
N ALA A 9 -13.41 16.66 3.60
CA ALA A 9 -13.71 16.08 2.30
C ALA A 9 -13.99 17.18 1.26
N LEU A 10 -14.71 18.24 1.66
CA LEU A 10 -14.96 19.39 0.80
C LEU A 10 -13.65 20.04 0.34
N ARG A 11 -12.72 20.32 1.27
CA ARG A 11 -11.43 20.93 0.92
C ARG A 11 -10.60 20.01 0.02
N LEU A 12 -10.55 18.72 0.32
CA LEU A 12 -9.81 17.74 -0.46
C LEU A 12 -10.32 17.65 -1.90
N TYR A 13 -11.60 17.33 -2.09
CA TYR A 13 -12.15 17.00 -3.40
C TYR A 13 -12.47 18.23 -4.25
N LEU A 14 -12.98 19.31 -3.66
CA LEU A 14 -13.16 20.54 -4.44
C LEU A 14 -11.83 21.14 -4.85
N GLY A 15 -10.79 20.99 -4.03
CA GLY A 15 -9.42 21.40 -4.34
C GLY A 15 -8.72 20.54 -5.41
N CYS A 16 -9.40 19.54 -5.98
CA CYS A 16 -8.92 18.77 -7.13
C CYS A 16 -9.47 19.27 -8.47
N LEU A 17 -10.56 20.05 -8.49
CA LEU A 17 -11.16 20.53 -9.72
C LEU A 17 -10.25 21.52 -10.44
N GLY A 18 -10.05 21.34 -11.74
CA GLY A 18 -9.14 22.15 -12.56
C GLY A 18 -7.65 21.89 -12.32
N ASP A 19 -7.29 20.93 -11.46
CA ASP A 19 -5.91 20.50 -11.23
C ASP A 19 -5.58 19.35 -12.20
N PRO A 20 -4.69 19.51 -13.19
CA PRO A 20 -4.43 18.49 -14.20
C PRO A 20 -3.90 17.16 -13.65
N GLU A 21 -3.27 17.18 -12.46
CA GLU A 21 -2.75 15.97 -11.83
C GLU A 21 -3.79 15.29 -10.93
N ARG A 22 -4.73 16.07 -10.37
CA ARG A 22 -5.65 15.60 -9.31
C ARG A 22 -7.12 15.57 -9.71
N GLU A 23 -7.48 16.14 -10.85
CA GLU A 23 -8.86 16.21 -11.33
C GLU A 23 -9.40 14.85 -11.72
N ARG A 24 -8.58 13.98 -12.31
CA ARG A 24 -9.01 12.60 -12.62
C ARG A 24 -9.02 11.73 -11.38
N TRP A 25 -7.93 11.71 -10.61
CA TRP A 25 -7.81 10.92 -9.39
C TRP A 25 -7.44 11.89 -8.25
N PRO A 26 -8.25 12.01 -7.18
CA PRO A 26 -9.23 11.03 -6.72
C PRO A 26 -10.68 11.15 -7.22
N LEU A 27 -11.04 12.17 -8.00
CA LEU A 27 -12.46 12.46 -8.25
C LEU A 27 -13.22 11.35 -8.99
N SER A 28 -12.56 10.61 -9.88
CA SER A 28 -13.19 9.53 -10.67
C SER A 28 -13.76 8.38 -9.83
N VAL A 29 -13.33 8.19 -8.57
CA VAL A 29 -13.97 7.21 -7.66
C VAL A 29 -15.13 7.83 -6.89
N VAL A 30 -15.14 9.16 -6.73
CA VAL A 30 -16.21 9.87 -6.02
C VAL A 30 -17.42 10.08 -6.93
N THR A 31 -17.20 10.47 -8.19
CA THR A 31 -18.26 10.78 -9.15
C THR A 31 -17.74 10.77 -10.59
N THR A 32 -18.63 10.50 -11.55
CA THR A 32 -18.37 10.70 -12.98
C THR A 32 -18.69 12.12 -13.45
N ASP A 33 -19.46 12.88 -12.67
CA ASP A 33 -19.76 14.30 -12.91
C ASP A 33 -18.67 15.17 -12.25
N LEU A 34 -17.59 15.41 -13.01
CA LEU A 34 -16.42 16.21 -12.60
C LEU A 34 -16.68 17.72 -12.67
N THR A 35 -17.86 18.15 -12.26
CA THR A 35 -18.21 19.57 -12.07
C THR A 35 -18.34 19.87 -10.58
N GLU A 36 -18.18 21.13 -10.17
CA GLU A 36 -18.40 21.50 -8.77
C GLU A 36 -19.78 21.06 -8.24
N PRO A 37 -20.91 21.27 -8.95
CA PRO A 37 -22.21 20.74 -8.54
C PRO A 37 -22.23 19.21 -8.42
N GLY A 38 -21.56 18.50 -9.34
CA GLY A 38 -21.44 17.05 -9.34
C GLY A 38 -20.71 16.53 -8.11
N VAL A 39 -19.52 17.07 -7.83
CA VAL A 39 -18.72 16.70 -6.65
C VAL A 39 -19.46 17.03 -5.36
N ARG A 40 -20.05 18.22 -5.24
CA ARG A 40 -20.84 18.59 -4.05
C ARG A 40 -22.02 17.64 -3.80
N ARG A 41 -22.67 17.18 -4.86
CA ARG A 41 -23.75 16.19 -4.77
C ARG A 41 -23.23 14.86 -4.27
N ALA A 42 -22.15 14.37 -4.86
CA ALA A 42 -21.54 13.10 -4.46
C ALA A 42 -21.05 13.10 -3.00
N LEU A 43 -20.50 14.21 -2.52
CA LEU A 43 -20.09 14.33 -1.12
C LEU A 43 -21.28 14.39 -0.15
N ARG A 44 -22.35 15.08 -0.51
CA ARG A 44 -23.53 15.17 0.35
C ARG A 44 -24.28 13.85 0.44
N ASP A 45 -24.44 13.17 -0.69
CA ASP A 45 -25.36 12.04 -0.82
C ASP A 45 -24.62 10.68 -0.73
N GLY A 46 -23.29 10.68 -0.86
CA GLY A 46 -22.45 9.48 -0.88
C GLY A 46 -21.51 9.33 0.33
N GLN A 47 -20.79 8.20 0.37
CA GLN A 47 -19.92 7.84 1.48
C GLN A 47 -18.70 8.76 1.65
N TYR A 48 -18.23 9.40 0.56
CA TYR A 48 -17.00 10.18 0.53
C TYR A 48 -17.08 11.55 1.22
N GLY A 49 -18.28 12.05 1.55
CA GLY A 49 -18.43 13.26 2.36
C GLY A 49 -18.76 13.02 3.83
N ARG A 50 -18.81 11.75 4.27
CA ARG A 50 -19.01 11.42 5.68
C ARG A 50 -17.73 11.74 6.46
N CYS A 51 -17.87 12.33 7.64
CA CYS A 51 -16.73 12.59 8.51
C CYS A 51 -16.15 11.27 9.02
N VAL A 52 -14.88 10.98 8.71
CA VAL A 52 -14.17 9.76 9.12
C VAL A 52 -14.08 9.58 10.64
N TYR A 53 -14.25 10.65 11.41
CA TYR A 53 -14.25 10.62 12.89
C TYR A 53 -15.63 10.49 13.52
N ALA A 54 -16.69 10.66 12.73
CA ALA A 54 -18.07 10.67 13.20
C ALA A 54 -18.95 9.70 12.41
N CYS A 55 -18.34 8.72 11.75
CA CYS A 55 -19.00 7.61 11.09
C CYS A 55 -18.62 6.27 11.73
N ASP A 56 -19.12 5.20 11.15
CA ASP A 56 -18.88 3.79 11.50
C ASP A 56 -17.52 3.27 10.99
N ASN A 57 -16.53 4.15 10.80
CA ASN A 57 -15.21 3.75 10.35
C ASN A 57 -14.41 3.13 11.51
N ASP A 58 -14.14 1.84 11.42
CA ASP A 58 -13.37 1.05 12.39
C ASP A 58 -12.00 0.60 11.85
N VAL A 59 -11.61 1.10 10.68
CA VAL A 59 -10.31 0.83 10.06
C VAL A 59 -9.19 1.42 10.91
N ALA A 60 -8.16 0.61 11.18
CA ALA A 60 -6.99 1.06 11.92
C ALA A 60 -6.24 2.16 11.17
N ASP A 61 -6.07 3.32 11.80
CA ASP A 61 -5.24 4.42 11.31
C ASP A 61 -3.74 4.14 11.51
N HIS A 62 -3.40 3.31 12.49
CA HIS A 62 -2.05 2.84 12.78
C HIS A 62 -2.08 1.39 13.27
N GLN A 63 -1.29 0.53 12.64
CA GLN A 63 -1.16 -0.87 13.03
C GLN A 63 0.29 -1.32 12.87
N VAL A 64 0.79 -2.00 13.90
CA VAL A 64 2.06 -2.73 13.87
C VAL A 64 1.75 -4.20 14.03
N VAL A 65 2.11 -5.00 13.05
CA VAL A 65 1.93 -6.46 13.06
C VAL A 65 3.31 -7.10 13.15
N THR A 66 3.53 -7.91 14.19
CA THR A 66 4.71 -8.76 14.31
C THR A 66 4.33 -10.17 13.91
N ILE A 67 5.13 -10.77 13.02
CA ILE A 67 4.90 -12.08 12.44
C ILE A 67 6.10 -12.96 12.78
N GLU A 68 5.84 -14.17 13.27
CA GLU A 68 6.84 -15.22 13.38
C GLU A 68 6.59 -16.24 12.26
N PHE A 69 7.61 -16.47 11.44
CA PHE A 69 7.61 -17.48 10.39
C PHE A 69 8.28 -18.76 10.89
N GLU A 70 8.02 -19.86 10.19
CA GLU A 70 8.73 -21.11 10.43
C GLU A 70 10.25 -20.90 10.35
N GLY A 71 10.99 -21.55 11.25
CA GLY A 71 12.44 -21.36 11.38
C GLY A 71 12.86 -20.13 12.19
N GLY A 72 11.91 -19.42 12.83
CA GLY A 72 12.20 -18.32 13.76
C GLY A 72 12.53 -16.99 13.10
N VAL A 73 12.30 -16.88 11.78
CA VAL A 73 12.40 -15.59 11.08
C VAL A 73 11.23 -14.70 11.53
N THR A 74 11.51 -13.44 11.85
CA THR A 74 10.49 -12.49 12.28
C THR A 74 10.30 -11.37 11.26
N GLY A 75 9.04 -11.00 11.00
CA GLY A 75 8.67 -9.84 10.22
C GLY A 75 7.96 -8.79 11.07
N THR A 76 8.07 -7.52 10.69
CA THR A 76 7.20 -6.46 11.23
C THR A 76 6.67 -5.62 10.09
N LEU A 77 5.34 -5.47 10.04
CA LEU A 77 4.66 -4.56 9.13
C LEU A 77 4.09 -3.40 9.93
N THR A 78 4.52 -2.18 9.61
CA THR A 78 3.99 -0.95 10.20
C THR A 78 3.20 -0.19 9.15
N MET A 79 1.93 0.05 9.43
CA MET A 79 1.02 0.87 8.62
C MET A 79 0.59 2.08 9.43
N SER A 80 0.59 3.25 8.81
CA SER A 80 0.07 4.49 9.41
C SER A 80 -0.54 5.38 8.34
N ALA A 81 -1.73 5.90 8.59
CA ALA A 81 -2.40 6.92 7.80
C ALA A 81 -1.84 8.34 8.08
N PHE A 82 -1.05 8.50 9.13
CA PHE A 82 -0.57 9.79 9.62
C PHE A 82 0.92 10.01 9.31
N THR A 83 1.27 9.90 8.04
CA THR A 83 2.62 10.18 7.54
C THR A 83 2.56 11.23 6.43
N PRO A 84 3.66 11.96 6.18
CA PRO A 84 3.83 12.62 4.89
C PRO A 84 3.68 11.61 3.74
N VAL A 85 3.33 12.11 2.55
CA VAL A 85 3.32 11.28 1.34
C VAL A 85 4.72 10.68 1.17
N GLY A 86 4.78 9.35 1.05
CA GLY A 86 6.02 8.61 0.98
C GLY A 86 5.82 7.24 0.37
N ARG A 87 6.95 6.62 0.01
CA ARG A 87 7.00 5.29 -0.56
C ARG A 87 7.17 4.23 0.53
N ARG A 88 6.89 2.98 0.17
CA ARG A 88 7.08 1.84 1.07
C ARG A 88 8.57 1.71 1.40
N ARG A 89 8.86 1.54 2.69
CA ARG A 89 10.22 1.28 3.18
C ARG A 89 10.35 -0.18 3.54
N THR A 90 11.43 -0.81 3.11
CA THR A 90 11.69 -2.24 3.33
C THR A 90 13.06 -2.41 3.93
N ARG A 91 13.18 -3.27 4.93
CA ARG A 91 14.47 -3.69 5.49
C ARG A 91 14.51 -5.19 5.62
N ILE A 92 15.60 -5.80 5.17
CA ILE A 92 15.87 -7.23 5.32
C ILE A 92 17.21 -7.36 6.02
N MET A 93 17.20 -8.04 7.17
CA MET A 93 18.35 -8.16 8.07
C MET A 93 18.82 -9.61 8.04
N GLY A 94 20.04 -9.84 7.60
CA GLY A 94 20.67 -11.15 7.57
C GLY A 94 21.96 -11.17 8.39
N SER A 95 22.47 -12.37 8.66
CA SER A 95 23.73 -12.55 9.38
C SER A 95 24.96 -12.09 8.59
N ARG A 96 24.87 -12.03 7.26
CA ARG A 96 25.96 -11.63 6.36
C ARG A 96 25.78 -10.23 5.75
N GLY A 97 24.61 -9.61 5.92
CA GLY A 97 24.35 -8.33 5.29
C GLY A 97 23.00 -7.75 5.62
N PHE A 98 22.78 -6.55 5.10
CA PHE A 98 21.60 -5.75 5.31
C PHE A 98 21.14 -5.13 4.01
N LEU A 99 19.83 -5.20 3.74
CA LEU A 99 19.20 -4.54 2.62
C LEU A 99 18.20 -3.52 3.16
N GLU A 100 18.24 -2.31 2.63
CA GLU A 100 17.25 -1.26 2.88
C GLU A 100 16.77 -0.66 1.56
N GLY A 101 15.48 -0.45 1.46
CA GLY A 101 14.86 0.24 0.34
C GLY A 101 13.90 1.32 0.81
N ASP A 102 13.90 2.46 0.11
CA ASP A 102 12.96 3.57 0.35
C ASP A 102 11.90 3.69 -0.76
N GLY A 103 11.83 2.70 -1.65
CA GLY A 103 10.93 2.64 -2.80
C GLY A 103 11.40 3.43 -4.03
N ASN A 104 12.55 4.11 -3.96
CA ASN A 104 13.27 4.66 -5.12
C ASN A 104 14.64 3.99 -5.25
N ARG A 105 15.34 3.85 -4.13
CA ARG A 105 16.67 3.26 -4.08
C ARG A 105 16.67 2.03 -3.20
N LEU A 106 17.39 1.02 -3.64
CA LEU A 106 17.75 -0.15 -2.86
C LEU A 106 19.23 -0.06 -2.52
N THR A 107 19.60 -0.27 -1.26
CA THR A 107 20.99 -0.32 -0.80
C THR A 107 21.24 -1.65 -0.11
N ILE A 108 22.34 -2.31 -0.48
CA ILE A 108 22.78 -3.58 0.09
C ILE A 108 24.15 -3.36 0.71
N THR A 109 24.35 -3.85 1.93
CA THR A 109 25.64 -3.85 2.64
C THR A 109 26.07 -5.30 2.89
N ASP A 110 27.25 -5.68 2.40
CA ASP A 110 27.92 -6.95 2.76
C ASP A 110 28.79 -6.71 4.00
N PHE A 111 28.55 -7.47 5.07
CA PHE A 111 29.26 -7.29 6.33
C PHE A 111 30.67 -7.91 6.35
N VAL A 112 30.98 -8.80 5.41
CA VAL A 112 32.29 -9.44 5.28
C VAL A 112 33.26 -8.50 4.58
N THR A 113 32.85 -7.87 3.48
CA THR A 113 33.70 -6.96 2.70
C THR A 113 33.57 -5.51 3.14
N GLY A 114 32.44 -5.14 3.75
CA GLY A 114 32.08 -3.75 4.05
C GLY A 114 31.60 -2.99 2.80
N GLU A 115 31.46 -3.66 1.66
CA GLU A 115 31.00 -3.04 0.42
C GLU A 115 29.52 -2.67 0.52
N VAL A 116 29.20 -1.53 -0.08
CA VAL A 116 27.84 -1.01 -0.19
C VAL A 116 27.51 -0.81 -1.65
N GLU A 117 26.50 -1.53 -2.12
CA GLU A 117 25.97 -1.38 -3.48
C GLU A 117 24.61 -0.69 -3.42
N SER A 118 24.32 0.17 -4.39
CA SER A 118 23.04 0.87 -4.48
C SER A 118 22.48 0.84 -5.88
N PHE A 119 21.18 0.56 -5.96
CA PHE A 119 20.44 0.40 -7.20
C PHE A 119 19.29 1.41 -7.22
N ASP A 120 19.16 2.13 -8.33
CA ASP A 120 17.93 2.84 -8.63
C ASP A 120 16.89 1.82 -9.11
N THR A 121 15.70 1.87 -8.52
CA THR A 121 14.60 0.96 -8.87
C THR A 121 13.91 1.35 -10.18
N GLY A 122 14.20 2.54 -10.73
CA GLY A 122 13.60 3.02 -11.97
C GLY A 122 12.11 3.32 -11.84
N ALA A 123 11.62 3.54 -10.62
CA ALA A 123 10.24 3.90 -10.33
C ALA A 123 9.87 5.21 -11.05
N ASP A 124 9.09 5.11 -12.12
CA ASP A 124 8.59 6.29 -12.83
C ASP A 124 7.37 6.86 -12.10
N ALA A 125 7.60 7.90 -11.30
CA ALA A 125 6.57 8.58 -10.51
C ALA A 125 5.44 9.21 -11.36
N ARG A 126 5.57 9.23 -12.69
CA ARG A 126 4.52 9.71 -13.60
C ARG A 126 3.39 8.71 -13.78
N ASP A 127 3.63 7.44 -13.48
CA ASP A 127 2.60 6.42 -13.45
C ASP A 127 2.28 6.05 -12.00
N GLY A 128 1.00 5.89 -11.66
CA GLY A 128 0.55 5.86 -10.26
C GLY A 128 1.20 4.74 -9.42
N HIS A 129 1.67 3.68 -10.09
CA HIS A 129 2.17 2.44 -9.47
C HIS A 129 3.64 2.12 -9.84
N ASP A 130 4.45 3.11 -10.25
CA ASP A 130 5.91 2.98 -10.41
C ASP A 130 6.38 1.85 -11.34
N GLY A 131 5.57 1.47 -12.33
CA GLY A 131 5.86 0.36 -13.24
C GLY A 131 5.57 -1.04 -12.68
N GLY A 132 5.11 -1.15 -11.43
CA GLY A 132 4.74 -2.43 -10.81
C GLY A 132 3.65 -3.16 -11.58
N ASP A 133 2.63 -2.44 -12.04
CA ASP A 133 1.53 -3.00 -12.86
C ASP A 133 2.06 -3.61 -14.17
N PHE A 134 2.96 -2.89 -14.86
CA PHE A 134 3.59 -3.38 -16.08
C PHE A 134 4.45 -4.62 -15.81
N GLY A 135 5.17 -4.66 -14.69
CA GLY A 135 5.97 -5.83 -14.29
C GLY A 135 5.10 -7.07 -14.04
N VAL A 136 4.00 -6.91 -13.29
CA VAL A 136 3.06 -8.01 -13.01
C VAL A 136 2.39 -8.50 -14.29
N MET A 137 1.88 -7.57 -15.12
CA MET A 137 1.22 -7.93 -16.37
C MET A 137 2.18 -8.54 -17.40
N GLY A 138 3.42 -8.03 -17.47
CA GLY A 138 4.48 -8.59 -18.30
C GLY A 138 4.78 -10.04 -17.93
N ALA A 139 5.02 -10.30 -16.64
CA ALA A 139 5.27 -11.66 -16.15
C ALA A 139 4.12 -12.63 -16.46
N PHE A 140 2.87 -12.16 -16.34
CA PHE A 140 1.69 -12.95 -16.71
C PHE A 140 1.63 -13.25 -18.22
N LEU A 141 1.81 -12.23 -19.07
CA LEU A 141 1.78 -12.40 -20.52
C LEU A 141 2.90 -13.32 -21.01
N ASP A 142 4.11 -13.17 -20.46
CA ASP A 142 5.24 -14.04 -20.76
C ASP A 142 4.89 -15.49 -20.39
N ALA A 143 4.42 -15.73 -19.15
CA ALA A 143 4.02 -17.06 -18.68
C ALA A 143 2.99 -17.74 -19.61
N VAL A 144 1.95 -16.99 -20.02
CA VAL A 144 0.92 -17.51 -20.92
C VAL A 144 1.48 -17.77 -22.32
N SER A 145 2.30 -16.87 -22.84
CA SER A 145 2.80 -16.93 -24.23
C SER A 145 3.76 -18.09 -24.47
N ILE A 146 4.60 -18.44 -23.49
CA ILE A 146 5.56 -19.56 -23.60
C ILE A 146 5.12 -20.81 -22.85
N GLY A 147 4.03 -20.74 -22.08
CA GLY A 147 3.52 -21.85 -21.28
C GLY A 147 4.34 -22.16 -20.02
N ASP A 148 5.08 -21.19 -19.49
CA ASP A 148 5.91 -21.34 -18.29
C ASP A 148 5.36 -20.52 -17.12
N TRP A 149 4.61 -21.20 -16.25
CA TRP A 149 4.01 -20.58 -15.07
C TRP A 149 5.03 -20.21 -13.97
N SER A 150 6.28 -20.67 -14.05
CA SER A 150 7.31 -20.30 -13.07
C SER A 150 7.67 -18.81 -13.11
N LEU A 151 7.30 -18.11 -14.18
CA LEU A 151 7.45 -16.66 -14.31
C LEU A 151 6.48 -15.88 -13.41
N VAL A 152 5.37 -16.48 -12.99
CA VAL A 152 4.43 -15.88 -12.03
C VAL A 152 4.89 -16.22 -10.60
N ARG A 153 5.57 -15.26 -9.96
CA ARG A 153 6.19 -15.47 -8.63
C ARG A 153 5.22 -15.47 -7.44
N SER A 154 3.99 -15.00 -7.63
CA SER A 154 2.92 -15.10 -6.63
C SER A 154 1.75 -15.85 -7.26
N GLY A 155 1.71 -17.15 -7.00
CA GLY A 155 0.64 -18.02 -7.43
C GLY A 155 -0.57 -17.96 -6.49
N PRO A 156 -1.54 -18.87 -6.69
CA PRO A 156 -2.73 -18.96 -5.85
C PRO A 156 -2.41 -19.24 -4.37
N ARG A 157 -1.35 -20.01 -4.07
CA ARG A 157 -1.00 -20.39 -2.70
C ARG A 157 -0.42 -19.22 -1.92
N GLU A 158 0.53 -18.49 -2.50
CA GLU A 158 1.13 -17.29 -1.90
C GLU A 158 0.08 -16.19 -1.74
N SER A 159 -0.83 -16.07 -2.71
CA SER A 159 -1.96 -15.16 -2.64
C SER A 159 -2.90 -15.52 -1.49
N LEU A 160 -3.28 -16.79 -1.34
CA LEU A 160 -4.11 -17.25 -0.24
C LEU A 160 -3.43 -17.01 1.12
N GLU A 161 -2.15 -17.36 1.23
CA GLU A 161 -1.37 -17.17 2.46
C GLU A 161 -1.37 -15.71 2.91
N SER A 162 -1.06 -14.77 2.01
CA SER A 162 -1.04 -13.35 2.36
C SER A 162 -2.41 -12.82 2.84
N HIS A 163 -3.52 -13.34 2.30
CA HIS A 163 -4.87 -12.99 2.77
C HIS A 163 -5.16 -13.58 4.14
N LEU A 164 -4.79 -14.84 4.39
CA LEU A 164 -4.92 -15.47 5.71
C LEU A 164 -4.10 -14.72 6.77
N MET A 165 -2.89 -14.26 6.42
CA MET A 165 -2.08 -13.42 7.29
C MET A 165 -2.78 -12.10 7.65
N ALA A 166 -3.44 -11.45 6.68
CA ALA A 166 -4.21 -10.23 6.94
C ALA A 166 -5.39 -10.48 7.90
N PHE A 167 -6.14 -11.57 7.70
CA PHE A 167 -7.23 -11.94 8.62
C PHE A 167 -6.73 -12.32 10.01
N ALA A 168 -5.58 -13.02 10.10
CA ALA A 168 -4.95 -13.34 11.37
C ALA A 168 -4.50 -12.09 12.12
N ALA A 169 -3.92 -11.12 11.41
CA ALA A 169 -3.52 -9.83 11.98
C ALA A 169 -4.72 -9.05 12.52
N GLU A 170 -5.86 -9.06 11.81
CA GLU A 170 -7.09 -8.41 12.27
C GLU A 170 -7.69 -9.11 13.49
N ARG A 171 -7.76 -10.44 13.48
CA ARG A 171 -8.19 -11.23 14.66
C ARG A 171 -7.28 -10.97 15.86
N SER A 172 -5.97 -10.85 15.63
CA SER A 172 -5.00 -10.50 16.68
C SER A 172 -5.25 -9.09 17.22
N ARG A 173 -5.51 -8.11 16.35
CA ARG A 173 -5.85 -6.72 16.75
C ARG A 173 -7.07 -6.67 17.67
N LEU A 174 -8.12 -7.42 17.35
CA LEU A 174 -9.37 -7.43 18.12
C LEU A 174 -9.25 -8.17 19.46
N THR A 175 -8.41 -9.21 19.52
CA THR A 175 -8.29 -10.08 20.71
C THR A 175 -7.09 -9.73 21.61
N GLY A 176 -6.09 -9.05 21.07
CA GLY A 176 -4.81 -8.79 21.74
C GLY A 176 -3.91 -10.03 21.88
N LEU A 177 -4.21 -11.11 21.14
CA LEU A 177 -3.51 -12.40 21.26
C LEU A 177 -2.80 -12.78 19.96
N PRO A 178 -1.70 -13.55 20.02
CA PRO A 178 -1.12 -14.19 18.84
C PRO A 178 -2.12 -15.12 18.16
N VAL A 179 -2.07 -15.17 16.83
CA VAL A 179 -3.00 -15.93 16.00
C VAL A 179 -2.22 -16.73 14.98
N THR A 180 -2.41 -18.04 14.94
CA THR A 180 -1.86 -18.90 13.89
C THR A 180 -2.55 -18.61 12.55
N VAL A 181 -1.75 -18.51 11.48
CA VAL A 181 -2.23 -18.24 10.10
C VAL A 181 -2.80 -19.50 9.45
N TRP A 182 -2.16 -20.63 9.69
CA TRP A 182 -2.55 -21.95 9.21
C TRP A 182 -2.92 -22.84 10.41
N ASP A 183 -3.94 -23.68 10.26
CA ASP A 183 -4.31 -24.70 11.24
C ASP A 183 -3.37 -25.91 11.20
#